data_AF-A0A3P7MUH6-F1
#
_entry.id   AF-A0A3P7MUH6-F1
#
_cell.length_a   1.000
_cell.length_b   1.000
_cell.length_c   1.000
_cell.angle_alpha   90.00
_cell.angle_beta   90.00
_cell.angle_gamma   90.00
#
_symmetry.space_group_name_H-M   'P 1'
#
loop_
_entity.id
_entity.type
_entity.pdbx_description
1 polymer ?
#
loop_
_entity_poly.entity_id
_entity_poly.type
_entity_poly.pdbx_seq_one_letter_code
_entity_poly.pdbx_strand_id
1 'polypeptide(L)'
;MFTAQPFENGVLGLAYISSPELNSAGGICSVQNRDRFGIVYYNTALSSAKATHGGTVVTREADLVTAHELGHNWGATHDDMSVECSPPYSLGGSYVMNTFSVSGYDENNDVGICFEPEMSSFCGNGRVENDTNGFVEECDVGGLLSGAVDNGKSGECPEPGFVKDGTPCIEDGECRNGHCLSFCERPSVNKKPCMCSKEADACLRCCRSENGTCEPYSRDAKYVLKDGTRCIHGTCRRAVCIKEVADVVSHLWNIIENLDETNFWKFVGDNLVGIILSIVLLIWIPASILVHRIDKAREAAASAESENRIQVVGEKSIYKYINPCDTSENSDSHH
;
A
#
# COMPACT_ATOMS: atom_id res chain seq x y z
N MET A 1 9.96 -17.76 -3.68
CA MET A 1 11.26 -17.55 -4.37
C MET A 1 12.05 -16.51 -3.60
N PHE A 2 13.34 -16.74 -3.37
CA PHE A 2 14.24 -15.77 -2.75
C PHE A 2 15.21 -15.22 -3.79
N THR A 3 15.46 -13.91 -3.76
CA THR A 3 16.40 -13.25 -4.67
C THR A 3 17.27 -12.23 -3.94
N ALA A 4 18.39 -11.84 -4.54
CA ALA A 4 19.21 -10.71 -4.10
C ALA A 4 19.19 -9.58 -5.13
N GLN A 5 18.13 -9.53 -5.94
CA GLN A 5 17.90 -8.48 -6.91
C GLN A 5 17.10 -7.33 -6.26
N PRO A 6 17.56 -6.09 -6.38
CA PRO A 6 16.79 -4.96 -5.89
C PRO A 6 15.57 -4.74 -6.79
N PHE A 7 14.39 -4.61 -6.20
CA PHE A 7 13.19 -4.19 -6.93
C PHE A 7 13.07 -2.67 -6.93
N GLU A 8 12.29 -2.13 -7.87
CA GLU A 8 12.02 -0.70 -7.94
C GLU A 8 11.01 -0.26 -6.87
N ASN A 9 10.94 1.04 -6.60
CA ASN A 9 9.94 1.68 -5.72
C ASN A 9 9.89 1.18 -4.27
N GLY A 10 10.97 0.64 -3.73
CA GLY A 10 11.06 0.25 -2.32
C GLY A 10 10.53 -1.15 -2.00
N VAL A 11 10.04 -1.87 -3.01
CA VAL A 11 9.45 -3.20 -2.88
C VAL A 11 10.52 -4.19 -2.44
N LEU A 12 10.21 -5.01 -1.43
CA LEU A 12 11.07 -6.12 -0.99
C LEU A 12 10.47 -7.48 -1.31
N GLY A 13 9.16 -7.57 -1.50
CA GLY A 13 8.48 -8.80 -1.83
C GLY A 13 7.23 -8.56 -2.67
N LEU A 14 6.75 -9.64 -3.27
CA LEU A 14 5.52 -9.67 -4.06
C LEU A 14 4.85 -11.04 -3.88
N ALA A 15 3.53 -11.04 -3.68
CA ALA A 15 2.73 -12.24 -3.56
C ALA A 15 1.36 -12.09 -4.22
N TYR A 16 0.81 -13.22 -4.65
CA TYR A 16 -0.61 -13.30 -4.97
C TYR A 16 -1.44 -13.48 -3.71
N ILE A 17 -2.57 -12.78 -3.64
CA ILE A 17 -3.46 -12.80 -2.47
C ILE A 17 -4.58 -13.83 -2.68
N SER A 18 -4.82 -14.69 -1.68
CA SER A 18 -5.97 -15.59 -1.69
C SER A 18 -7.29 -14.85 -1.47
N SER A 19 -8.36 -15.29 -2.15
CA SER A 19 -9.71 -14.76 -1.95
C SER A 19 -10.68 -15.89 -1.59
N PRO A 20 -11.67 -15.63 -0.70
CA PRO A 20 -12.70 -16.60 -0.36
C PRO A 20 -13.72 -16.82 -1.50
N GLU A 21 -13.68 -16.03 -2.57
CA GLU A 21 -14.60 -16.14 -3.69
C GLU A 21 -14.32 -17.38 -4.55
N LEU A 22 -15.37 -18.15 -4.88
CA LEU A 22 -15.24 -19.30 -5.77
C LEU A 22 -14.75 -18.84 -7.16
N ASN A 23 -13.63 -19.41 -7.61
CA ASN A 23 -12.93 -19.13 -8.87
C ASN A 23 -12.04 -17.88 -8.89
N SER A 24 -11.75 -17.26 -7.74
CA SER A 24 -10.64 -16.32 -7.66
C SER A 24 -9.30 -17.07 -7.76
N ALA A 25 -8.38 -16.56 -8.57
CA ALA A 25 -7.05 -17.12 -8.72
C ALA A 25 -6.07 -16.35 -7.83
N GLY A 26 -5.35 -17.04 -6.94
CA GLY A 26 -4.46 -16.36 -5.99
C GLY A 26 -4.23 -17.15 -4.71
N GLY A 27 -3.00 -17.11 -4.21
CA GLY A 27 -2.63 -17.62 -2.90
C GLY A 27 -2.55 -19.15 -2.80
N ILE A 28 -2.54 -19.64 -1.56
CA ILE A 28 -2.30 -21.06 -1.25
C ILE A 28 -3.25 -21.98 -2.01
N CYS A 29 -2.73 -23.15 -2.40
CA CYS A 29 -3.47 -24.19 -3.12
C CYS A 29 -4.05 -23.75 -4.48
N SER A 30 -3.65 -22.58 -5.02
CA SER A 30 -4.01 -22.20 -6.39
C SER A 30 -3.52 -23.24 -7.39
N VAL A 31 -4.45 -23.75 -8.20
CA VAL A 31 -4.16 -24.72 -9.24
C VAL A 31 -3.43 -24.06 -10.42
N GLN A 32 -2.80 -24.89 -11.24
CA GLN A 32 -2.19 -24.46 -12.49
C GLN A 32 -3.19 -23.66 -13.33
N ASN A 33 -2.80 -22.44 -13.69
CA ASN A 33 -3.58 -21.59 -14.58
C ASN A 33 -2.80 -21.35 -15.88
N ARG A 34 -3.49 -20.88 -16.91
CA ARG A 34 -2.89 -20.57 -18.20
C ARG A 34 -3.32 -19.19 -18.63
N ASP A 35 -2.34 -18.30 -18.78
CA ASP A 35 -2.55 -16.95 -19.26
C ASP A 35 -2.02 -16.77 -20.69
N ARG A 36 -1.97 -15.53 -21.18
CA ARG A 36 -1.41 -15.20 -22.50
C ARG A 36 0.09 -15.46 -22.63
N PHE A 37 0.82 -15.59 -21.52
CA PHE A 37 2.27 -15.72 -21.47
C PHE A 37 2.75 -17.14 -21.16
N GLY A 38 1.85 -18.02 -20.71
CA GLY A 38 2.14 -19.44 -20.53
C GLY A 38 1.38 -20.05 -19.37
N ILE A 39 2.05 -20.98 -18.70
CA ILE A 39 1.55 -21.64 -17.50
C ILE A 39 1.94 -20.78 -16.30
N VAL A 40 0.96 -20.42 -15.47
CA VAL A 40 1.15 -19.59 -14.28
C VAL A 40 0.65 -20.32 -13.04
N TYR A 41 1.37 -20.14 -11.95
CA TYR A 41 1.06 -20.70 -10.63
C TYR A 41 0.88 -19.56 -9.64
N TYR A 42 -0.37 -19.27 -9.29
CA TYR A 42 -0.73 -18.15 -8.41
C TYR A 42 -0.52 -18.45 -6.92
N ASN A 43 0.02 -19.61 -6.56
CA ASN A 43 0.47 -19.98 -5.21
C ASN A 43 1.95 -19.63 -5.00
N THR A 44 2.37 -18.47 -5.53
CA THR A 44 3.77 -18.04 -5.52
C THR A 44 3.95 -16.72 -4.79
N ALA A 45 5.08 -16.62 -4.10
CA ALA A 45 5.59 -15.40 -3.46
C ALA A 45 7.07 -15.21 -3.80
N LEU A 46 7.52 -13.97 -3.77
CA LEU A 46 8.88 -13.54 -4.02
C LEU A 46 9.35 -12.65 -2.86
N SER A 47 10.56 -12.87 -2.36
CA SER A 47 11.18 -12.03 -1.34
C SER A 47 12.64 -11.73 -1.73
N SER A 48 13.06 -10.48 -1.53
CA SER A 48 14.39 -10.00 -1.85
C SER A 48 15.20 -9.65 -0.60
N ALA A 49 16.42 -10.18 -0.53
CA ALA A 49 17.42 -9.84 0.48
C ALA A 49 18.17 -8.53 0.16
N LYS A 50 17.74 -7.78 -0.87
CA LYS A 50 18.39 -6.54 -1.30
C LYS A 50 17.38 -5.41 -1.47
N ALA A 51 17.59 -4.31 -0.76
CA ALA A 51 16.78 -3.11 -0.87
C ALA A 51 16.97 -2.44 -2.24
N THR A 52 15.98 -1.66 -2.67
CA THR A 52 15.97 -0.91 -3.95
C THR A 52 17.26 -0.13 -4.20
N HIS A 53 17.87 0.41 -3.15
CA HIS A 53 19.10 1.21 -3.23
C HIS A 53 20.39 0.38 -3.15
N GLY A 54 20.28 -0.94 -3.20
CA GLY A 54 21.39 -1.88 -3.25
C GLY A 54 21.98 -2.28 -1.90
N GLY A 55 21.43 -1.77 -0.79
CA GLY A 55 21.76 -2.24 0.56
C GLY A 55 21.23 -3.65 0.82
N THR A 56 21.96 -4.42 1.64
CA THR A 56 21.51 -5.74 2.10
C THR A 56 20.42 -5.57 3.16
N VAL A 57 19.33 -6.33 3.03
CA VAL A 57 18.27 -6.42 4.04
C VAL A 57 18.75 -7.34 5.16
N VAL A 58 18.59 -6.91 6.42
CA VAL A 58 18.97 -7.74 7.58
C VAL A 58 18.07 -8.96 7.69
N THR A 59 18.59 -10.10 8.16
CA THR A 59 17.84 -11.36 8.25
C THR A 59 16.48 -11.20 8.89
N ARG A 60 16.40 -10.43 9.98
CA ARG A 60 15.13 -10.17 10.67
C ARG A 60 14.10 -9.45 9.78
N GLU A 61 14.50 -8.44 9.02
CA GLU A 61 13.61 -7.74 8.09
C GLU A 61 13.24 -8.65 6.91
N ALA A 62 14.19 -9.47 6.41
CA ALA A 62 13.94 -10.43 5.34
C ALA A 62 12.94 -11.52 5.74
N ASP A 63 13.02 -12.01 6.99
CA ASP A 63 12.08 -12.98 7.54
C ASP A 63 10.67 -12.38 7.66
N LEU A 64 10.56 -11.12 8.08
CA LEU A 64 9.29 -10.40 8.16
C LEU A 64 8.66 -10.14 6.81
N VAL A 65 9.45 -9.72 5.82
CA VAL A 65 8.98 -9.59 4.43
C VAL A 65 8.47 -10.94 3.93
N THR A 66 9.21 -12.01 4.19
CA THR A 66 8.78 -13.35 3.78
C THR A 66 7.48 -13.77 4.45
N ALA A 67 7.32 -13.49 5.74
CA ALA A 67 6.08 -13.74 6.48
C ALA A 67 4.91 -12.91 5.93
N HIS A 68 5.14 -11.65 5.59
CA HIS A 68 4.15 -10.75 4.98
C HIS A 68 3.64 -11.30 3.63
N GLU A 69 4.56 -11.69 2.74
CA GLU A 69 4.20 -12.27 1.44
C GLU A 69 3.48 -13.62 1.55
N LEU A 70 3.80 -14.42 2.57
CA LEU A 70 3.07 -15.64 2.88
C LEU A 70 1.67 -15.33 3.47
N GLY A 71 1.55 -14.29 4.29
CA GLY A 71 0.28 -13.79 4.79
C GLY A 71 -0.67 -13.43 3.65
N HIS A 72 -0.16 -12.76 2.61
CA HIS A 72 -0.89 -12.53 1.36
C HIS A 72 -1.37 -13.83 0.70
N ASN A 73 -0.50 -14.83 0.53
CA ASN A 73 -0.92 -16.12 0.00
C ASN A 73 -2.01 -16.78 0.85
N TRP A 74 -2.04 -16.53 2.16
CA TRP A 74 -3.09 -17.00 3.07
C TRP A 74 -4.38 -16.16 3.03
N GLY A 75 -4.39 -15.07 2.25
CA GLY A 75 -5.53 -14.19 2.04
C GLY A 75 -5.56 -12.97 2.96
N ALA A 76 -4.51 -12.73 3.75
CA ALA A 76 -4.40 -11.50 4.53
C ALA A 76 -4.15 -10.32 3.60
N THR A 77 -5.01 -9.30 3.68
CA THR A 77 -4.75 -8.01 3.06
C THR A 77 -3.91 -7.14 3.99
N HIS A 78 -3.43 -6.00 3.49
CA HIS A 78 -2.75 -5.06 4.35
C HIS A 78 -3.65 -4.56 5.50
N ASP A 79 -3.01 -4.28 6.63
CA ASP A 79 -3.66 -3.63 7.77
C ASP A 79 -4.15 -2.23 7.39
N ASP A 80 -5.33 -1.86 7.89
CA ASP A 80 -5.82 -0.49 7.77
C ASP A 80 -5.06 0.46 8.71
N MET A 81 -5.29 1.77 8.55
CA MET A 81 -4.67 2.78 9.42
C MET A 81 -5.35 2.90 10.80
N SER A 82 -6.17 1.93 11.21
CA SER A 82 -6.78 1.93 12.54
C SER A 82 -5.73 1.66 13.61
N VAL A 83 -5.97 2.14 14.83
CA VAL A 83 -5.09 1.86 15.97
C VAL A 83 -5.14 0.38 16.37
N GLU A 84 -6.20 -0.33 16.00
CA GLU A 84 -6.39 -1.75 16.29
C GLU A 84 -5.48 -2.63 15.43
N CYS A 85 -5.42 -2.37 14.12
CA CYS A 85 -4.63 -3.17 13.18
C CYS A 85 -3.27 -2.54 12.82
N SER A 86 -3.07 -1.25 13.07
CA SER A 86 -1.77 -0.56 12.90
C SER A 86 -1.43 0.26 14.14
N PRO A 87 -1.16 -0.39 15.29
CA PRO A 87 -0.85 0.34 16.51
C PRO A 87 0.43 1.17 16.36
N PRO A 88 0.48 2.36 16.99
CA PRO A 88 1.68 3.19 16.99
C PRO A 88 2.82 2.50 17.76
N TYR A 89 4.06 2.92 17.52
CA TYR A 89 5.25 2.42 18.23
C TYR A 89 5.11 2.41 19.76
N SER A 90 4.37 3.37 20.35
CA SER A 90 4.09 3.40 21.78
C SER A 90 3.36 2.16 22.31
N LEU A 91 2.60 1.48 21.45
CA LEU A 91 1.80 0.28 21.75
C LEU A 91 2.37 -0.98 21.10
N GLY A 92 3.68 -1.02 20.87
CA GLY A 92 4.36 -2.22 20.37
C GLY A 92 4.59 -2.25 18.86
N GLY A 93 4.34 -1.14 18.14
CA GLY A 93 4.62 -1.00 16.70
C GLY A 93 3.58 -1.66 15.81
N SER A 94 3.70 -1.49 14.50
CA SER A 94 2.75 -2.06 13.53
C SER A 94 2.87 -3.59 13.43
N TYR A 95 1.81 -4.27 13.01
CA TYR A 95 1.84 -5.72 12.76
C TYR A 95 2.50 -6.06 11.41
N VAL A 96 2.66 -7.36 11.16
CA VAL A 96 3.35 -7.91 9.99
C VAL A 96 2.69 -7.49 8.67
N MET A 97 1.36 -7.35 8.63
CA MET A 97 0.63 -7.00 7.40
C MET A 97 0.53 -5.48 7.16
N ASN A 98 1.30 -4.67 7.88
CA ASN A 98 1.34 -3.24 7.66
C ASN A 98 1.73 -2.90 6.21
N THR A 99 1.00 -1.94 5.61
CA THR A 99 1.29 -1.43 4.25
C THR A 99 2.69 -0.83 4.08
N PHE A 100 3.33 -0.46 5.20
CA PHE A 100 4.68 0.11 5.22
C PHE A 100 5.64 -0.85 5.92
N SER A 101 6.92 -0.72 5.57
CA SER A 101 8.00 -1.56 6.10
C SER A 101 8.07 -1.54 7.63
N VAL A 102 8.24 -2.72 8.21
CA VAL A 102 8.44 -2.93 9.66
C VAL A 102 9.92 -3.21 9.96
N SER A 103 10.41 -2.68 11.08
CA SER A 103 11.84 -2.78 11.45
C SER A 103 12.23 -4.14 12.05
N GLY A 104 11.25 -4.88 12.58
CA GLY A 104 11.43 -6.12 13.32
C GLY A 104 11.89 -5.95 14.77
N TYR A 105 12.06 -4.74 15.27
CA TYR A 105 12.44 -4.53 16.68
C TYR A 105 11.25 -4.34 17.61
N ASP A 106 10.06 -4.15 17.06
CA ASP A 106 8.85 -3.88 17.83
C ASP A 106 8.13 -5.18 18.23
N GLU A 107 7.46 -5.18 19.37
CA GLU A 107 6.84 -6.37 19.97
C GLU A 107 5.76 -7.00 19.06
N ASN A 108 5.02 -6.17 18.33
CA ASN A 108 3.98 -6.61 17.39
C ASN A 108 4.53 -7.09 16.04
N ASN A 109 5.83 -6.96 15.80
CA ASN A 109 6.46 -7.56 14.62
C ASN A 109 6.69 -9.07 14.80
N ASP A 110 6.59 -9.60 16.02
CA ASP A 110 6.73 -11.02 16.26
C ASP A 110 5.49 -11.77 15.74
N VAL A 111 5.71 -12.72 14.83
CA VAL A 111 4.63 -13.51 14.24
C VAL A 111 4.16 -14.50 15.30
N GLY A 112 3.06 -14.18 15.97
CA GLY A 112 2.38 -15.08 16.90
C GLY A 112 2.08 -16.44 16.27
N ILE A 113 2.59 -17.48 16.93
CA ILE A 113 2.45 -18.94 16.73
C ILE A 113 1.10 -19.33 16.11
N CYS A 114 1.07 -19.59 14.80
CA CYS A 114 0.01 -20.36 14.14
C CYS A 114 0.49 -20.93 12.80
N PHE A 115 1.44 -21.86 12.85
CA PHE A 115 1.58 -22.88 11.81
C PHE A 115 1.51 -24.24 12.50
N GLU A 116 0.57 -25.07 12.06
CA GLU A 116 0.62 -26.49 12.40
C GLU A 116 1.88 -27.08 11.77
N PRO A 117 2.60 -28.01 12.44
CA PRO A 117 3.72 -28.68 11.84
C PRO A 117 3.25 -29.46 10.61
N GLU A 118 3.84 -29.16 9.46
CA GLU A 118 3.64 -29.94 8.24
C GLU A 118 4.18 -31.36 8.48
N MET A 119 3.35 -32.38 8.26
CA MET A 119 3.74 -33.78 8.40
C MET A 119 4.06 -34.40 7.04
N SER A 120 5.34 -34.49 6.71
CA SER A 120 6.01 -35.65 6.08
C SER A 120 7.48 -35.30 5.86
N SER A 121 8.40 -36.04 6.48
CA SER A 121 9.85 -35.83 6.41
C SER A 121 10.36 -35.61 4.97
N PHE A 122 11.15 -34.56 4.75
CA PHE A 122 11.72 -34.19 3.46
C PHE A 122 13.24 -34.06 3.54
N CYS A 123 13.94 -35.09 3.07
CA CYS A 123 15.40 -35.06 3.00
C CYS A 123 15.89 -34.06 1.94
N GLY A 124 16.65 -33.06 2.38
CA GLY A 124 17.33 -32.06 1.55
C GLY A 124 16.90 -30.62 1.84
N ASN A 125 16.02 -30.38 2.82
CA ASN A 125 15.58 -29.05 3.23
C ASN A 125 16.42 -28.46 4.38
N GLY A 126 17.40 -29.22 4.90
CA GLY A 126 18.25 -28.80 6.00
C GLY A 126 17.63 -29.01 7.39
N ARG A 127 16.58 -29.82 7.51
CA ARG A 127 15.90 -30.13 8.77
C ARG A 127 15.85 -31.64 8.96
N VAL A 128 16.28 -32.10 10.13
CA VAL A 128 16.19 -33.52 10.49
C VAL A 128 14.75 -33.84 10.88
N GLU A 129 14.09 -34.66 10.07
CA GLU A 129 12.68 -35.00 10.26
C GLU A 129 12.47 -36.50 10.51
N ASN A 130 11.40 -36.82 11.25
CA ASN A 130 10.95 -38.20 11.45
C ASN A 130 9.81 -38.49 10.49
N ASP A 131 9.92 -39.56 9.72
CA ASP A 131 8.82 -40.01 8.88
C ASP A 131 7.69 -40.65 9.72
N THR A 132 6.52 -40.81 9.11
CA THR A 132 5.35 -41.46 9.73
C THR A 132 5.47 -42.99 9.86
N ASN A 133 6.53 -43.59 9.32
CA ASN A 133 6.85 -45.02 9.37
C ASN A 133 7.98 -45.36 10.36
N GLY A 134 8.49 -44.39 11.12
CA GLY A 134 9.57 -44.56 12.11
C GLY A 134 10.99 -44.51 11.53
N PHE A 135 11.17 -44.11 10.28
CA PHE A 135 12.46 -43.78 9.70
C PHE A 135 12.84 -42.34 10.10
N VAL A 136 13.97 -42.22 10.78
CA VAL A 136 14.51 -40.95 11.27
C VAL A 136 15.66 -40.56 10.36
N GLU A 137 15.66 -39.34 9.86
CA GLU A 137 16.84 -38.79 9.20
C GLU A 137 17.98 -38.65 10.23
N GLU A 138 19.17 -39.19 9.96
CA GLU A 138 20.31 -39.00 10.87
C GLU A 138 20.93 -37.61 10.72
N CYS A 139 20.79 -37.02 9.53
CA CYS A 139 21.20 -35.66 9.19
C CYS A 139 20.46 -35.20 7.94
N ASP A 140 20.19 -33.90 7.83
CA ASP A 140 19.77 -33.27 6.58
C ASP A 140 20.60 -32.02 6.36
N VAL A 141 21.58 -32.11 5.47
CA VAL A 141 22.56 -31.04 5.24
C VAL A 141 22.15 -30.14 4.08
N GLY A 142 21.15 -30.53 3.27
CA GLY A 142 20.72 -29.84 2.04
C GLY A 142 21.79 -29.76 0.93
N GLY A 143 23.03 -29.32 1.25
CA GLY A 143 24.20 -29.20 0.39
C GLY A 143 25.48 -28.84 1.18
N LEU A 144 26.66 -29.01 0.56
CA LEU A 144 27.97 -28.88 1.21
C LEU A 144 28.24 -27.43 1.70
N LEU A 145 28.27 -27.23 3.02
CA LEU A 145 28.63 -25.96 3.64
C LEU A 145 30.16 -25.80 3.71
N SER A 146 30.68 -24.75 3.07
CA SER A 146 32.09 -24.35 3.17
C SER A 146 32.22 -23.18 4.13
N GLY A 147 32.99 -23.34 5.22
CA GLY A 147 33.35 -22.22 6.11
C GLY A 147 33.43 -22.53 7.60
N ALA A 148 32.84 -23.63 8.07
CA ALA A 148 33.03 -24.14 9.43
C ALA A 148 34.01 -25.33 9.42
N VAL A 149 34.88 -25.43 10.43
CA VAL A 149 35.68 -26.65 10.65
C VAL A 149 34.72 -27.73 11.14
N ASP A 150 34.16 -28.46 10.19
CA ASP A 150 33.39 -29.66 10.47
C ASP A 150 34.35 -30.73 11.03
N ASN A 151 34.01 -31.28 12.18
CA ASN A 151 34.78 -32.37 12.80
C ASN A 151 34.41 -33.73 12.21
N GLY A 152 33.46 -33.78 11.28
CA GLY A 152 33.00 -34.97 10.56
C GLY A 152 32.28 -35.98 11.44
N LYS A 153 31.76 -35.55 12.61
CA LYS A 153 31.14 -36.45 13.61
C LYS A 153 29.67 -36.15 13.89
N SER A 154 29.14 -35.02 13.39
CA SER A 154 27.74 -34.62 13.55
C SER A 154 27.25 -33.96 12.27
N GLY A 155 25.97 -34.16 11.92
CA GLY A 155 25.30 -33.39 10.87
C GLY A 155 24.93 -31.96 11.31
N GLU A 156 25.06 -31.67 12.60
CA GLU A 156 24.86 -30.33 13.15
C GLU A 156 26.13 -29.49 12.94
N CYS A 157 25.97 -28.36 12.25
CA CYS A 157 27.03 -27.36 12.22
C CYS A 157 27.22 -26.80 13.63
N PRO A 158 28.44 -26.85 14.20
CA PRO A 158 28.69 -26.25 15.48
C PRO A 158 28.40 -24.75 15.37
N GLU A 159 27.67 -24.21 16.35
CA GLU A 159 27.40 -22.77 16.37
C GLU A 159 28.73 -22.00 16.30
N PRO A 160 28.87 -21.05 15.36
CA PRO A 160 30.07 -20.22 15.30
C PRO A 160 30.23 -19.51 16.63
N GLY A 161 31.45 -19.56 17.19
CA GLY A 161 31.74 -18.92 18.46
C GLY A 161 31.38 -17.43 18.43
N PHE A 162 30.86 -16.93 19.55
CA PHE A 162 30.46 -15.53 19.65
C PHE A 162 31.66 -14.60 19.43
N VAL A 163 31.41 -13.54 18.65
CA VAL A 163 32.34 -12.42 18.56
C VAL A 163 32.43 -11.76 19.94
N LYS A 164 33.61 -11.25 20.30
CA LYS A 164 33.84 -10.60 21.59
C LYS A 164 32.83 -9.48 21.83
N ASP A 165 32.28 -9.44 23.03
CA ASP A 165 31.44 -8.34 23.50
C ASP A 165 32.14 -6.99 23.29
N GLY A 166 31.41 -5.98 22.85
CA GLY A 166 31.97 -4.68 22.51
C GLY A 166 32.38 -4.49 21.06
N THR A 167 32.34 -5.55 20.24
CA THR A 167 32.71 -5.43 18.82
C THR A 167 31.63 -4.66 18.06
N PRO A 168 31.99 -3.63 17.27
CA PRO A 168 31.02 -2.89 16.48
C PRO A 168 30.40 -3.79 15.41
N CYS A 169 29.08 -3.69 15.26
CA CYS A 169 28.32 -4.45 14.27
C CYS A 169 27.44 -3.52 13.41
N ILE A 170 26.47 -4.10 12.68
CA ILE A 170 25.62 -3.35 11.75
C ILE A 170 24.95 -2.14 12.41
N GLU A 171 24.79 -1.05 11.64
CA GLU A 171 24.16 0.20 12.07
C GLU A 171 24.73 0.83 13.35
N ASP A 172 26.05 0.79 13.50
CA ASP A 172 26.77 1.32 14.67
C ASP A 172 26.35 0.62 15.98
N GLY A 173 25.86 -0.62 15.88
CA GLY A 173 25.53 -1.48 17.01
C GLY A 173 26.77 -2.04 17.72
N GLU A 174 26.52 -2.87 18.73
CA GLU A 174 27.57 -3.53 19.53
C GLU A 174 27.18 -4.98 19.83
N CYS A 175 28.10 -5.91 19.57
CA CYS A 175 27.88 -7.32 19.89
C CYS A 175 27.89 -7.54 21.41
N ARG A 176 26.95 -8.35 21.89
CA ARG A 176 26.88 -8.83 23.27
C ARG A 176 26.30 -10.24 23.31
N ASN A 177 27.00 -11.18 23.94
CA ASN A 177 26.61 -12.60 24.00
C ASN A 177 26.24 -13.18 22.62
N GLY A 178 26.99 -12.83 21.58
CA GLY A 178 26.75 -13.31 20.21
C GLY A 178 25.62 -12.61 19.45
N HIS A 179 24.87 -11.70 20.08
CA HIS A 179 23.83 -10.91 19.42
C HIS A 179 24.34 -9.50 19.08
N CYS A 180 24.02 -8.98 17.90
CA CYS A 180 24.29 -7.58 17.55
C CYS A 180 23.18 -6.69 18.10
N LEU A 181 23.45 -5.98 19.20
CA LEU A 181 22.52 -4.99 19.73
C LEU A 181 22.52 -3.76 18.83
N SER A 182 21.34 -3.22 18.55
CA SER A 182 21.21 -1.97 17.79
C SER A 182 21.86 -0.81 18.55
N PHE A 183 22.11 0.30 17.86
CA PHE A 183 22.68 1.52 18.45
C PHE A 183 22.05 1.91 19.79
N CYS A 184 20.70 1.83 19.90
CA CYS A 184 19.93 2.26 21.05
C CYS A 184 20.02 1.29 22.23
N GLU A 185 20.14 -0.01 21.95
CA GLU A 185 20.12 -1.09 22.95
C GLU A 185 21.47 -1.29 23.64
N ARG A 186 22.51 -0.60 23.16
CA ARG A 186 23.84 -0.67 23.76
C ARG A 186 23.80 -0.26 25.23
N PRO A 187 24.65 -0.84 26.08
CA PRO A 187 24.68 -0.53 27.52
C PRO A 187 24.84 0.97 27.83
N SER A 188 25.48 1.71 26.93
CA SER A 188 25.70 3.16 27.05
C SER A 188 24.47 4.03 26.77
N VAL A 189 23.49 3.52 26.00
CA VAL A 189 22.27 4.25 25.63
C VAL A 189 21.06 3.69 26.39
N ASN A 190 20.97 2.37 26.53
CA ASN A 190 19.95 1.64 27.29
C ASN A 190 18.51 2.05 26.95
N LYS A 191 18.18 2.06 25.65
CA LYS A 191 16.85 2.36 25.09
C LYS A 191 16.49 1.34 24.01
N LYS A 192 15.21 1.23 23.66
CA LYS A 192 14.76 0.46 22.50
C LYS A 192 14.85 1.32 21.21
N PRO A 193 15.17 0.74 20.05
CA PRO A 193 15.09 1.44 18.77
C PRO A 193 13.61 1.71 18.41
N CYS A 194 13.36 2.75 17.62
CA CYS A 194 12.03 3.09 17.12
C CYS A 194 12.13 4.04 15.93
N MET A 195 11.06 4.20 15.14
CA MET A 195 10.98 5.21 14.08
C MET A 195 10.26 6.47 14.57
N CYS A 196 10.85 7.65 14.31
CA CYS A 196 10.24 8.92 14.67
C CYS A 196 8.98 9.18 13.84
N SER A 197 7.86 9.43 14.50
CA SER A 197 6.55 9.69 13.87
C SER A 197 6.44 11.05 13.16
N LYS A 198 7.38 11.98 13.39
CA LYS A 198 7.41 13.28 12.70
C LYS A 198 8.24 13.16 11.43
N GLU A 199 7.67 13.54 10.28
CA GLU A 199 8.36 13.50 8.98
C GLU A 199 9.72 14.23 8.99
N ALA A 200 9.84 15.35 9.72
CA ALA A 200 11.07 16.11 9.83
C ALA A 200 12.21 15.37 10.58
N ASP A 201 11.86 14.47 11.50
CA ASP A 201 12.80 13.67 12.28
C ASP A 201 12.84 12.20 11.80
N ALA A 202 12.07 11.83 10.78
CA ALA A 202 11.86 10.44 10.36
C ALA A 202 13.12 9.74 9.82
N CYS A 203 14.11 10.52 9.37
CA CYS A 203 15.42 10.03 8.91
C CYS A 203 16.56 10.30 9.91
N LEU A 204 16.21 10.57 11.16
CA LEU A 204 17.15 10.60 12.28
C LEU A 204 17.06 9.28 13.04
N ARG A 205 18.17 8.89 13.66
CA ARG A 205 18.18 7.74 14.55
C ARG A 205 17.38 8.05 15.83
N CYS A 206 16.30 7.33 16.04
CA CYS A 206 15.39 7.55 17.16
C CYS A 206 15.44 6.38 18.15
N CYS A 207 15.36 6.72 19.43
CA CYS A 207 15.38 5.76 20.53
C CYS A 207 14.26 6.09 21.52
N ARG A 208 13.77 5.07 22.22
CA ARG A 208 12.66 5.17 23.16
C ARG A 208 12.99 4.44 24.46
N SER A 209 12.72 5.06 25.59
CA SER A 209 12.76 4.37 26.90
C SER A 209 11.56 3.43 27.03
N GLU A 210 11.59 2.42 27.93
CA GLU A 210 10.53 1.38 28.01
C GLU A 210 9.08 1.91 27.92
N ASN A 211 8.76 3.03 28.57
CA ASN A 211 7.43 3.68 28.52
C ASN A 211 7.45 5.09 27.91
N GLY A 212 8.51 5.43 27.16
CA GLY A 212 8.69 6.76 26.59
C GLY A 212 8.05 6.96 25.23
N THR A 213 8.05 8.19 24.73
CA THR A 213 7.79 8.53 23.33
C THR A 213 9.04 8.27 22.48
N CYS A 214 8.84 7.90 21.20
CA CYS A 214 9.95 7.77 20.27
C CYS A 214 10.50 9.16 19.90
N GLU A 215 11.78 9.40 20.21
CA GLU A 215 12.41 10.70 20.04
C GLU A 215 13.79 10.57 19.38
N PRO A 216 14.24 11.57 18.61
CA PRO A 216 15.55 11.54 17.97
C PRO A 216 16.65 11.57 19.04
N TYR A 217 17.64 10.69 18.90
CA TYR A 217 18.75 10.60 19.86
C TYR A 217 19.59 11.89 19.88
N SER A 218 19.88 12.45 18.71
CA SER A 218 20.47 13.78 18.52
C SER A 218 20.25 14.24 17.08
N ARG A 219 20.28 15.55 16.84
CA ARG A 219 20.17 16.18 15.51
C ARG A 219 21.53 16.40 14.83
N ASP A 220 22.60 15.86 15.41
CA ASP A 220 23.92 15.91 14.79
C ASP A 220 23.93 15.10 13.48
N ALA A 221 24.67 15.60 12.48
CA ALA A 221 24.79 14.95 11.16
C ALA A 221 25.25 13.48 11.22
N LYS A 222 25.96 13.08 12.29
CA LYS A 222 26.41 11.70 12.53
C LYS A 222 25.28 10.69 12.83
N TYR A 223 24.09 11.16 13.22
CA TYR A 223 22.94 10.30 13.55
C TYR A 223 21.84 10.37 12.49
N VAL A 224 22.10 11.02 11.37
CA VAL A 224 21.26 10.94 10.18
C VAL A 224 21.39 9.53 9.61
N LEU A 225 20.26 8.90 9.35
CA LEU A 225 20.21 7.56 8.77
C LEU A 225 20.77 7.59 7.33
N LYS A 226 21.36 6.47 6.91
CA LYS A 226 21.95 6.37 5.57
C LYS A 226 20.83 6.38 4.52
N ASP A 227 21.19 6.78 3.30
CA ASP A 227 20.26 6.69 2.18
C ASP A 227 19.83 5.22 1.98
N GLY A 228 18.53 5.01 1.85
CA GLY A 228 17.88 3.70 1.77
C GLY A 228 17.47 3.08 3.10
N THR A 229 17.82 3.67 4.25
CA THR A 229 17.25 3.23 5.54
C THR A 229 15.74 3.49 5.57
N ARG A 230 14.98 2.57 6.16
CA ARG A 230 13.52 2.67 6.31
C ARG A 230 13.11 3.80 7.25
N CYS A 231 12.01 4.48 6.88
CA CYS A 231 11.35 5.50 7.68
C CYS A 231 9.83 5.29 7.66
N ILE A 232 9.08 6.09 8.41
CA ILE A 232 7.65 5.87 8.71
C ILE A 232 6.74 5.55 7.51
N HIS A 233 7.03 6.08 6.32
CA HIS A 233 6.20 5.91 5.12
C HIS A 233 7.03 5.56 3.87
N GLY A 234 8.29 5.13 4.02
CA GLY A 234 9.14 4.79 2.88
C GLY A 234 10.62 4.73 3.23
N THR A 235 11.46 5.41 2.45
CA THR A 235 12.93 5.34 2.60
C THR A 235 13.58 6.72 2.70
N CYS A 236 14.68 6.76 3.44
CA CYS A 236 15.47 7.96 3.62
C CYS A 236 16.31 8.26 2.38
N ARG A 237 16.26 9.51 1.92
CA ARG A 237 17.15 10.03 0.88
C ARG A 237 17.53 11.46 1.19
N ARG A 238 18.83 11.73 1.32
CA ARG A 238 19.37 13.05 1.70
C ARG A 238 18.71 13.60 2.97
N ALA A 239 18.59 12.75 3.99
CA ALA A 239 17.96 13.05 5.29
C ALA A 239 16.45 13.34 5.25
N VAL A 240 15.76 13.07 4.14
CA VAL A 240 14.31 13.24 4.00
C VAL A 240 13.65 11.89 3.77
N CYS A 241 12.55 11.63 4.47
CA CYS A 241 11.75 10.43 4.28
C CYS A 241 10.92 10.59 3.00
N ILE A 242 11.29 9.87 1.95
CA ILE A 242 10.53 9.82 0.71
C ILE A 242 9.44 8.76 0.87
N LYS A 243 8.20 9.16 0.67
CA LYS A 243 7.07 8.22 0.71
C LYS A 243 7.18 7.26 -0.47
N GLU A 244 7.23 5.98 -0.17
CA GLU A 244 7.10 4.93 -1.18
C GLU A 244 5.60 4.66 -1.35
N VAL A 245 5.16 4.50 -2.58
CA VAL A 245 3.72 4.40 -2.88
C VAL A 245 3.24 3.07 -2.31
N ALA A 246 2.48 3.13 -1.21
CA ALA A 246 1.74 1.97 -0.73
C ALA A 246 0.81 1.45 -1.82
N ASP A 247 0.57 0.16 -1.80
CA ASP A 247 -0.05 -0.69 -2.83
C ASP A 247 -1.51 -0.36 -3.22
N VAL A 248 -2.00 0.84 -2.91
CA VAL A 248 -3.32 1.34 -3.35
C VAL A 248 -3.44 1.36 -4.88
N VAL A 249 -2.30 1.44 -5.57
CA VAL A 249 -2.22 1.48 -7.02
C VAL A 249 -2.36 0.07 -7.62
N SER A 250 -1.85 -1.01 -7.02
CA SER A 250 -2.05 -2.36 -7.57
C SER A 250 -3.51 -2.76 -7.55
N HIS A 251 -4.27 -2.38 -6.51
CA HIS A 251 -5.70 -2.71 -6.43
C HIS A 251 -6.54 -1.94 -7.46
N LEU A 252 -6.12 -0.72 -7.84
CA LEU A 252 -6.76 0.06 -8.90
C LEU A 252 -6.35 -0.43 -10.29
N TRP A 253 -5.08 -0.80 -10.49
CA TRP A 253 -4.60 -1.36 -11.75
C TRP A 253 -5.06 -2.80 -11.96
N ASN A 254 -5.24 -3.65 -10.94
CA ASN A 254 -5.82 -4.99 -11.14
C ASN A 254 -7.25 -4.91 -11.70
N ILE A 255 -8.01 -3.86 -11.35
CA ILE A 255 -9.35 -3.62 -11.91
C ILE A 255 -9.25 -3.15 -13.38
N ILE A 256 -8.20 -2.42 -13.76
CA ILE A 256 -7.98 -1.90 -15.11
C ILE A 256 -7.25 -2.91 -16.02
N GLU A 257 -6.34 -3.73 -15.48
CA GLU A 257 -5.54 -4.74 -16.19
C GLU A 257 -6.32 -6.05 -16.37
N ASN A 258 -7.27 -6.39 -15.47
CA ASN A 258 -8.21 -7.49 -15.69
C ASN A 258 -9.34 -7.15 -16.68
N LEU A 259 -9.40 -5.90 -17.20
CA LEU A 259 -10.20 -5.59 -18.38
C LEU A 259 -9.41 -6.02 -19.62
N ASP A 260 -9.44 -7.32 -19.86
CA ASP A 260 -8.92 -8.01 -21.04
C ASP A 260 -9.14 -7.17 -22.32
N GLU A 261 -8.05 -6.69 -22.90
CA GLU A 261 -8.00 -5.81 -24.07
C GLU A 261 -8.88 -6.34 -25.23
N THR A 262 -8.99 -7.66 -25.35
CA THR A 262 -9.81 -8.31 -26.38
C THR A 262 -11.31 -8.20 -26.13
N ASN A 263 -11.74 -8.27 -24.86
CA ASN A 263 -13.12 -8.10 -24.46
C ASN A 263 -13.51 -6.63 -24.34
N PHE A 264 -12.58 -5.74 -23.97
CA PHE A 264 -12.81 -4.30 -23.93
C PHE A 264 -13.08 -3.75 -25.33
N TRP A 265 -12.26 -4.07 -26.33
CA TRP A 265 -12.50 -3.64 -27.71
C TRP A 265 -13.74 -4.27 -28.31
N LYS A 266 -14.08 -5.52 -27.93
CA LYS A 266 -15.34 -6.16 -28.32
C LYS A 266 -16.56 -5.51 -27.67
N PHE A 267 -16.50 -5.18 -26.38
CA PHE A 267 -17.55 -4.45 -25.67
C PHE A 267 -17.73 -3.03 -26.22
N VAL A 268 -16.65 -2.31 -26.49
CA VAL A 268 -16.67 -0.99 -27.13
C VAL A 268 -17.22 -1.09 -28.55
N GLY A 269 -16.86 -2.13 -29.31
CA GLY A 269 -17.42 -2.40 -30.64
C GLY A 269 -18.92 -2.71 -30.60
N ASP A 270 -19.34 -3.60 -29.70
CA ASP A 270 -20.73 -4.06 -29.56
C ASP A 270 -21.65 -2.97 -28.98
N ASN A 271 -21.11 -2.03 -28.20
CA ASN A 271 -21.87 -0.97 -27.52
C ASN A 271 -21.49 0.46 -27.97
N LEU A 272 -20.81 0.60 -29.11
CA LEU A 272 -20.30 1.88 -29.63
C LEU A 272 -21.39 2.96 -29.70
N VAL A 273 -22.56 2.60 -30.21
CA VAL A 273 -23.69 3.53 -30.37
C VAL A 273 -24.20 4.02 -29.00
N GLY A 274 -24.27 3.14 -28.00
CA GLY A 274 -24.70 3.49 -26.65
C GLY A 274 -23.71 4.43 -25.96
N ILE A 275 -22.41 4.21 -26.16
CA ILE A 275 -21.33 5.06 -25.64
C ILE A 275 -21.36 6.45 -26.29
N ILE A 276 -21.58 6.54 -27.60
CA ILE A 276 -21.71 7.83 -28.28
C ILE A 276 -22.91 8.61 -27.76
N LEU A 277 -24.07 7.94 -27.60
CA LEU A 277 -25.29 8.59 -27.09
C LEU A 277 -25.12 9.06 -25.64
N SER A 278 -24.43 8.31 -24.78
CA SER A 278 -24.19 8.71 -23.39
C SER A 278 -23.25 9.91 -23.29
N ILE A 279 -22.16 9.94 -24.08
CA ILE A 279 -21.23 11.08 -24.12
C ILE A 279 -21.92 12.33 -24.66
N VAL A 280 -22.74 12.20 -25.70
CA VAL A 280 -23.54 13.31 -26.23
C VAL A 280 -24.48 13.86 -25.15
N LEU A 281 -25.22 13.00 -24.44
CA LEU A 281 -26.11 13.46 -23.36
C LEU A 281 -25.34 14.12 -22.21
N LEU A 282 -24.18 13.58 -21.83
CA LEU A 282 -23.34 14.14 -20.77
C LEU A 282 -22.77 15.52 -21.11
N ILE A 283 -22.56 15.83 -22.39
CA ILE A 283 -22.07 17.15 -22.84
C ILE A 283 -23.24 18.11 -23.07
N TRP A 284 -24.32 17.64 -23.71
CA TRP A 284 -25.43 18.49 -24.12
C TRP A 284 -26.38 18.85 -22.97
N ILE A 285 -26.56 17.98 -21.97
CA ILE A 285 -27.41 18.30 -20.80
C ILE A 285 -26.81 19.47 -20.00
N PRO A 286 -25.52 19.44 -19.58
CA PRO A 286 -24.92 20.58 -18.88
C PRO A 286 -24.83 21.83 -19.72
N ALA A 287 -24.52 21.73 -21.02
CA ALA A 287 -24.50 22.87 -21.93
C ALA A 287 -25.89 23.52 -22.05
N SER A 288 -26.96 22.72 -22.16
CA SER A 288 -28.33 23.21 -22.21
C SER A 288 -28.73 23.90 -20.91
N ILE A 289 -28.33 23.36 -19.74
CA ILE A 289 -28.55 23.99 -18.44
C ILE A 289 -27.78 25.32 -18.34
N LEU A 290 -26.53 25.35 -18.82
CA LEU A 290 -25.70 26.56 -18.82
C LEU A 290 -26.33 27.66 -19.67
N VAL A 291 -26.74 27.34 -20.90
CA VAL A 291 -27.42 28.27 -21.81
C VAL A 291 -28.72 28.76 -21.19
N HIS A 292 -29.54 27.86 -20.62
CA HIS A 292 -30.77 28.26 -19.95
C HIS A 292 -30.54 29.21 -18.75
N ARG A 293 -29.46 29.00 -17.98
CA ARG A 293 -29.09 29.92 -16.89
C ARG A 293 -28.64 31.29 -17.42
N ILE A 294 -27.93 31.33 -18.54
CA ILE A 294 -27.51 32.58 -19.18
C ILE A 294 -28.72 33.33 -19.74
N ASP A 295 -29.63 32.65 -20.43
CA ASP A 295 -30.82 33.26 -21.00
C ASP A 295 -31.74 33.81 -19.90
N LYS A 296 -31.96 33.03 -18.83
CA LYS A 296 -32.74 33.51 -17.67
C LYS A 296 -32.10 34.72 -16.98
N ALA A 297 -30.77 34.78 -16.92
CA ALA A 297 -30.06 35.95 -16.38
C ALA A 297 -30.20 37.17 -17.30
N ARG A 298 -30.18 36.97 -18.62
CA ARG A 298 -30.41 38.03 -19.62
C ARG A 298 -31.84 38.57 -19.57
N GLU A 299 -32.83 37.70 -19.43
CA GLU A 299 -34.23 38.08 -19.25
C GLU A 299 -34.44 38.89 -17.96
N ALA A 300 -33.83 38.47 -16.85
CA ALA A 300 -33.90 39.22 -15.59
C ALA A 300 -33.25 40.61 -15.70
N ALA A 301 -32.11 40.71 -16.39
CA ALA A 301 -31.44 41.98 -16.64
C ALA A 301 -32.28 42.90 -17.56
N ALA A 302 -32.91 42.36 -18.60
CA ALA A 302 -33.80 43.11 -19.49
C ALA A 302 -35.06 43.61 -18.78
N SER A 303 -35.67 42.78 -17.90
CA SER A 303 -36.82 43.18 -17.09
C SER A 303 -36.46 44.28 -16.08
N ALA A 304 -35.31 44.18 -15.41
CA ALA A 304 -34.82 45.22 -14.50
C ALA A 304 -34.53 46.56 -15.22
N GLU A 305 -34.01 46.51 -16.45
CA GLU A 305 -33.83 47.70 -17.29
C GLU A 305 -35.18 48.32 -17.68
N SER A 306 -36.20 47.49 -17.99
CA SER A 306 -37.54 47.96 -18.32
C SER A 306 -38.25 48.61 -17.12
N GLU A 307 -38.13 48.06 -15.90
CA GLU A 307 -38.67 48.65 -14.68
C GLU A 307 -37.97 49.96 -14.30
N ASN A 308 -36.63 50.02 -14.43
CA ASN A 308 -35.88 51.27 -14.26
C ASN A 308 -36.27 52.33 -15.29
N ARG A 309 -36.58 51.93 -16.53
CA ARG A 309 -37.05 52.86 -17.57
C ARG A 309 -38.45 53.40 -17.28
N ILE A 310 -39.30 52.63 -16.62
CA ILE A 310 -40.66 53.05 -16.21
C ILE A 310 -40.60 54.01 -15.00
N GLN A 311 -39.67 53.84 -14.05
CA GLN A 311 -39.55 54.74 -12.90
C GLN A 311 -39.01 56.14 -13.24
N VAL A 312 -38.31 56.34 -14.36
CA VAL A 312 -37.70 57.64 -14.73
C VAL A 312 -38.71 58.61 -15.39
N VAL A 313 -39.92 58.16 -15.76
CA VAL A 313 -40.93 59.03 -16.40
C VAL A 313 -41.92 59.58 -15.36
N GLY A 314 -41.39 60.34 -14.42
CA GLY A 314 -42.16 61.04 -13.40
C GLY A 314 -42.12 62.55 -13.57
N GLU A 315 -42.68 63.13 -14.64
CA GLU A 315 -43.17 64.52 -14.59
C GLU A 315 -44.34 64.83 -15.55
N LYS A 316 -45.53 64.99 -14.94
CA LYS A 316 -46.69 65.87 -15.24
C LYS A 316 -47.56 65.78 -16.52
N SER A 317 -48.85 66.04 -16.22
CA SER A 317 -49.97 66.63 -17.02
C SER A 317 -50.69 65.70 -18.02
N ILE A 318 -51.91 65.20 -17.72
CA ILE A 318 -53.26 65.81 -17.76
C ILE A 318 -53.72 66.23 -19.19
N TYR A 319 -54.87 65.65 -19.61
CA TYR A 319 -56.04 66.12 -20.40
C TYR A 319 -56.55 64.93 -21.27
N LYS A 320 -57.73 64.31 -21.11
CA LYS A 320 -59.17 64.69 -21.04
C LYS A 320 -59.87 64.71 -22.43
N TYR A 321 -60.67 63.64 -22.68
CA TYR A 321 -61.90 63.50 -23.52
C TYR A 321 -61.73 63.63 -25.07
N ILE A 322 -62.48 62.96 -25.98
CA ILE A 322 -63.94 62.68 -26.12
C ILE A 322 -64.17 61.44 -27.06
N ASN A 323 -65.14 60.57 -26.72
CA ASN A 323 -65.80 59.47 -27.50
C ASN A 323 -66.78 60.03 -28.60
N PRO A 324 -67.68 59.28 -29.29
CA PRO A 324 -67.76 57.87 -29.74
C PRO A 324 -68.15 57.75 -31.25
N CYS A 325 -68.19 56.53 -31.80
CA CYS A 325 -69.23 56.12 -32.75
C CYS A 325 -69.56 54.64 -32.54
N ASP A 326 -70.86 54.37 -32.58
CA ASP A 326 -71.60 53.21 -32.09
C ASP A 326 -72.32 52.53 -33.28
N THR A 327 -73.00 51.42 -33.00
CA THR A 327 -73.94 50.59 -33.82
C THR A 327 -73.31 49.35 -34.50
N SER A 328 -73.47 48.12 -33.96
CA SER A 328 -74.64 47.18 -33.93
C SER A 328 -75.00 46.64 -35.33
N GLU A 329 -75.05 45.33 -35.61
CA GLU A 329 -76.07 44.37 -35.17
C GLU A 329 -75.74 42.89 -35.50
N ASN A 330 -76.42 42.01 -34.77
CA ASN A 330 -76.53 40.54 -34.82
C ASN A 330 -77.03 39.95 -36.16
N SER A 331 -76.70 38.67 -36.43
CA SER A 331 -77.71 37.63 -36.72
C SER A 331 -77.13 36.20 -36.73
N ASP A 332 -77.89 35.31 -36.10
CA ASP A 332 -77.74 33.86 -35.99
C ASP A 332 -77.85 33.11 -37.33
N SER A 333 -77.30 31.89 -37.42
CA SER A 333 -78.12 30.65 -37.53
C SER A 333 -77.28 29.40 -37.78
N HIS A 334 -77.57 28.39 -36.96
CA HIS A 334 -77.26 26.98 -37.15
C HIS A 334 -78.03 26.39 -38.33
N HIS A 335 -77.39 25.48 -39.08
CA HIS A 335 -78.02 24.23 -39.49
C HIS A 335 -76.99 23.10 -39.58
#